data_AF-A0A3D1ENL9-F1
#
_entry.id   AF-A0A3D1ENL9-F1
#
_cell.length_a   1.000
_cell.length_b   1.000
_cell.length_c   1.000
_cell.angle_alpha   90.00
_cell.angle_beta   90.00
_cell.angle_gamma   90.00
#
_symmetry.space_group_name_H-M   'P 1'
#
loop_
_entity.id
_entity.type
_entity.pdbx_description
1 polymer ?
#
loop_
_entity_poly.entity_id
_entity_poly.type
_entity_poly.pdbx_seq_one_letter_code
_entity_poly.pdbx_strand_id
1 'polypeptide(L)'
;MSAISLPTLLGDLGPLWLVSPVKPILALLPFLPWAWAISTHLEKDADRLLLGRNKWNAIHMSAGILAVLSVLFVPIFWIGWPLAMVLLFTPVFVYVSVRNQKSDKQWEPLNFQKHLGDDGNKEERKLLKELRYQFLDAQGVPASIPEAESEAFQIMASASELPFGVLVRGATRVELLVTEAGTVGTSVVNGLREQLDPMPAKMGLKIREFYCGLAGLDAADLRRQQYGKFGLQGQAGKTNVSMFLSGTKKGLHLRLEFDMARRLKRDWHELGLTASQVDSFEGHFDLGAQGGFVLLSAPPLQGLSTLSYGFLGRHDAYLQNVRALERQPLITLDGVDMIEYDAEEYTEGYSRHLTAVLRRDPDVVMVDPIDDDKVTVRTLLETDEPPVVYLPLRAGSLGESLQKFMTLAGGDAKAAVKNLKYVVHQRLVRRPCSECSVPLNATPELLQKLGLSEEEGAGLVKGLGQIEVKPGRFETCERCQGSGFSGVTGVLEVLKVTDEIRSHLANKDLKAALVAARREGKISLQEAAVKAAGEGRTTIEEISRAFAPARKAAPANQEASA
;
A
#
# COMPACT_ATOMS: atom_id res chain seq x y z
N MET A 1 12.84 73.20 60.22
CA MET A 1 12.46 71.83 59.82
C MET A 1 13.74 71.09 59.44
N SER A 2 14.34 70.41 60.42
CA SER A 2 15.60 69.66 60.26
C SER A 2 15.32 68.35 59.55
N ALA A 3 15.99 68.12 58.41
CA ALA A 3 15.91 66.89 57.65
C ALA A 3 16.51 65.74 58.45
N ILE A 4 15.65 64.79 58.84
CA ILE A 4 16.08 63.48 59.33
C ILE A 4 16.60 62.71 58.12
N SER A 5 17.86 62.32 58.14
CA SER A 5 18.50 61.59 57.06
C SER A 5 18.02 60.13 57.05
N LEU A 6 17.81 59.58 55.85
CA LEU A 6 17.41 58.20 55.62
C LEU A 6 18.25 57.10 56.33
N PRO A 7 19.54 57.29 56.66
CA PRO A 7 20.33 56.25 57.36
C PRO A 7 19.82 55.98 58.79
N THR A 8 19.20 56.97 59.44
CA THR A 8 18.65 56.81 60.80
C THR A 8 17.36 55.98 60.85
N LEU A 9 16.61 55.86 59.74
CA LEU A 9 15.43 54.98 59.67
C LEU A 9 15.80 53.50 59.39
N LEU A 10 16.96 53.24 58.79
CA LEU A 10 17.43 51.89 58.51
C LEU A 10 18.25 51.30 59.67
N GLY A 11 18.75 52.14 60.59
CA GLY A 11 19.50 51.71 61.78
C GLY A 11 18.66 50.98 62.84
N ASP A 12 17.34 51.24 62.90
CA ASP A 12 16.44 50.71 63.94
C ASP A 12 15.69 49.42 63.53
N LEU A 13 15.97 48.84 62.36
CA LEU A 13 15.40 47.55 61.92
C LEU A 13 16.32 46.34 62.18
N GLY A 14 17.37 46.53 63.00
CA GLY A 14 18.32 45.50 63.39
C GLY A 14 17.73 44.17 63.92
N PRO A 15 16.56 44.14 64.61
CA PRO A 15 16.00 42.88 65.11
C PRO A 15 15.07 42.15 64.13
N LEU A 16 14.63 42.77 63.02
CA LEU A 16 13.60 42.21 62.11
C LEU A 16 14.17 41.31 61.00
N TRP A 17 15.50 41.27 60.81
CA TRP A 17 16.16 40.51 59.74
C TRP A 17 17.05 39.37 60.28
N LEU A 18 16.63 38.70 61.35
CA LEU A 18 17.28 37.47 61.84
C LEU A 18 17.23 36.31 60.81
N VAL A 19 16.29 36.36 59.85
CA VAL A 19 16.15 35.37 58.77
C VAL A 19 16.14 36.08 57.42
N SER A 20 17.06 35.71 56.53
CA SER A 20 17.08 36.23 55.16
C SER A 20 15.87 35.70 54.37
N PRO A 21 14.99 36.57 53.86
CA PRO A 21 13.81 36.15 53.07
C PRO A 21 14.17 35.50 51.73
N VAL A 22 15.41 35.66 51.27
CA VAL A 22 15.90 35.10 50.01
C VAL A 22 16.22 33.60 50.14
N LYS A 23 16.68 33.15 51.32
CA LYS A 23 17.12 31.76 51.53
C LYS A 23 16.00 30.73 51.34
N PRO A 24 14.76 30.92 51.85
CA PRO A 24 13.65 30.01 51.59
C PRO A 24 13.25 29.93 50.11
N ILE A 25 13.30 31.05 49.39
CA ILE A 25 12.97 31.10 47.96
C ILE A 25 13.99 30.29 47.16
N LEU A 26 15.28 30.51 47.42
CA LEU A 26 16.36 29.76 46.78
C LEU A 26 16.31 28.27 47.14
N ALA A 27 15.94 27.92 48.38
CA ALA A 27 15.80 26.53 48.81
C ALA A 27 14.73 25.76 48.01
N LEU A 28 13.61 26.41 47.67
CA LEU A 28 12.48 25.79 46.99
C LEU A 28 12.62 25.78 45.46
N LEU A 29 13.38 26.72 44.89
CA LEU A 29 13.50 26.90 43.44
C LEU A 29 13.92 25.61 42.68
N PRO A 30 14.88 24.78 43.15
CA PRO A 30 15.26 23.54 42.48
C PRO A 30 14.19 22.44 42.49
N PHE A 31 13.22 22.49 43.42
CA PHE A 31 12.20 21.44 43.55
C PHE A 31 11.14 21.51 42.44
N LEU A 32 10.88 22.70 41.88
CA LEU A 32 9.91 22.88 40.80
C LEU A 32 10.30 22.13 39.51
N PRO A 33 11.49 22.34 38.90
CA PRO A 33 11.88 21.59 37.70
C PRO A 33 12.07 20.10 37.98
N TRP A 34 12.51 19.75 39.19
CA TRP A 34 12.67 18.36 39.62
C TRP A 34 11.34 17.60 39.70
N ALA A 35 10.33 18.16 40.39
CA ALA A 35 9.01 17.56 40.50
C ALA A 35 8.29 17.50 39.14
N TRP A 36 8.47 18.53 38.31
CA TRP A 36 7.97 18.54 36.94
C TRP A 36 8.57 17.39 36.13
N ALA A 37 9.90 17.22 36.13
CA ALA A 37 10.57 16.17 35.37
C ALA A 37 10.11 14.76 35.79
N ILE A 38 9.95 14.51 37.09
CA ILE A 38 9.51 13.21 37.61
C ILE A 38 8.07 12.89 37.18
N SER A 39 7.14 13.81 37.44
CA SER A 39 5.70 13.58 37.22
C SER A 39 5.31 13.49 35.74
N THR A 40 5.94 14.29 34.89
CA THR A 40 5.59 14.36 33.46
C THR A 40 6.23 13.26 32.64
N HIS A 41 7.49 12.93 32.95
CA HIS A 41 8.32 12.06 32.10
C HIS A 41 8.72 10.76 32.80
N LEU A 42 9.46 10.82 33.91
CA LEU A 42 10.10 9.62 34.48
C LEU A 42 9.08 8.60 34.99
N GLU A 43 8.00 9.04 35.65
CA GLU A 43 7.01 8.12 36.22
C GLU A 43 6.27 7.32 35.12
N LYS A 44 5.87 8.00 34.04
CA LYS A 44 5.19 7.36 32.89
C LYS A 44 6.14 6.44 32.12
N ASP A 45 7.41 6.82 32.02
CA ASP A 45 8.44 6.04 31.33
C ASP A 45 8.81 4.76 32.13
N ALA A 46 8.87 4.85 33.45
CA ALA A 46 9.16 3.71 34.32
C ALA A 46 8.07 2.63 34.26
N ASP A 47 6.81 3.05 34.10
CA ASP A 47 5.66 2.17 33.92
C ASP A 47 5.68 1.48 32.54
N ARG A 48 5.96 2.25 31.49
CA ARG A 48 6.08 1.73 30.11
C ARG A 48 7.20 0.70 29.94
N LEU A 49 8.33 0.89 30.61
CA LEU A 49 9.52 0.04 30.50
C LEU A 49 9.61 -1.04 31.59
N LEU A 50 8.57 -1.21 32.42
CA LEU A 50 8.53 -2.18 33.52
C LEU A 50 9.74 -2.06 34.48
N LEU A 51 10.25 -0.84 34.70
CA LEU A 51 11.42 -0.56 35.55
C LEU A 51 11.10 -0.52 37.06
N GLY A 52 9.86 -0.84 37.43
CA GLY A 52 9.39 -0.83 38.82
C GLY A 52 9.11 0.59 39.33
N ARG A 53 8.04 1.21 38.81
CA ARG A 53 7.56 2.57 39.16
C ARG A 53 7.62 2.88 40.66
N ASN A 54 7.12 1.98 41.50
CA ASN A 54 7.08 2.19 42.95
C ASN A 54 8.49 2.29 43.58
N LYS A 55 9.47 1.55 43.06
CA LYS A 55 10.85 1.61 43.56
C LYS A 55 11.51 2.94 43.21
N TRP A 56 11.35 3.39 41.96
CA TRP A 56 11.91 4.67 41.51
C TRP A 56 11.25 5.87 42.16
N ASN A 57 9.93 5.85 42.32
CA ASN A 57 9.22 6.89 43.07
C ASN A 57 9.71 6.96 44.53
N ALA A 58 9.93 5.82 45.19
CA ALA A 58 10.48 5.79 46.55
C ALA A 58 11.90 6.37 46.64
N ILE A 59 12.77 6.07 45.65
CA ILE A 59 14.12 6.63 45.57
C ILE A 59 14.07 8.15 45.39
N HIS A 60 13.26 8.65 44.45
CA HIS A 60 13.11 10.09 44.24
C HIS A 60 12.54 10.79 45.48
N MET A 61 11.54 10.21 46.14
CA MET A 61 10.98 10.80 47.36
C MET A 61 11.98 10.84 48.51
N SER A 62 12.76 9.78 48.69
CA SER A 62 13.82 9.73 49.71
C SER A 62 14.89 10.81 49.44
N ALA A 63 15.27 10.99 48.17
CA ALA A 63 16.22 12.02 47.77
C ALA A 63 15.68 13.45 47.99
N GLY A 64 14.39 13.67 47.72
CA GLY A 64 13.71 14.94 48.01
C GLY A 64 13.74 15.29 49.51
N ILE A 65 13.48 14.31 50.37
CA ILE A 65 13.55 14.49 51.83
C ILE A 65 14.99 14.81 52.25
N LEU A 66 15.98 14.06 51.77
CA LEU A 66 17.39 14.29 52.09
C LEU A 66 17.88 15.67 51.65
N ALA A 67 17.40 16.17 50.50
CA ALA A 67 17.72 17.51 50.02
C ALA A 67 17.09 18.63 50.87
N VAL A 68 15.87 18.44 51.38
CA VAL A 68 15.28 19.38 52.35
C VAL A 68 16.08 19.37 53.65
N LEU A 69 16.44 18.17 54.15
CA LEU A 69 17.25 18.04 55.36
C LEU A 69 18.63 18.69 55.21
N SER A 70 19.28 18.58 54.05
CA SER A 70 20.59 19.19 53.83
C SER A 70 20.53 20.73 53.82
N VAL A 71 19.44 21.34 53.36
CA VAL A 71 19.26 22.80 53.44
C VAL A 71 18.95 23.26 54.86
N LEU A 72 18.23 22.46 55.66
CA LEU A 72 17.80 22.82 57.00
C LEU A 72 18.88 22.60 58.08
N PHE A 73 19.62 21.50 57.99
CA PHE A 73 20.54 21.06 59.06
C PHE A 73 22.00 21.40 58.80
N VAL A 74 22.40 21.78 57.58
CA VAL A 74 23.75 22.27 57.32
C VAL A 74 23.85 23.73 57.78
N PRO A 75 24.72 24.07 58.75
CA PRO A 75 24.78 25.42 59.34
C PRO A 75 25.08 26.54 58.32
N ILE A 76 25.73 26.19 57.22
CA ILE A 76 26.11 27.11 56.15
C ILE A 76 25.18 26.86 54.96
N PHE A 77 24.21 27.76 54.76
CA PHE A 77 23.23 27.68 53.67
C PHE A 77 23.87 27.48 52.29
N TRP A 78 24.97 28.19 52.01
CA TRP A 78 25.70 28.11 50.75
C TRP A 78 26.43 26.78 50.52
N ILE A 79 26.50 25.91 51.52
CA ILE A 79 26.99 24.53 51.41
C ILE A 79 25.80 23.56 51.36
N GLY A 80 24.78 23.77 52.18
CA GLY A 80 23.57 22.95 52.21
C GLY A 80 22.75 23.01 50.92
N TRP A 81 22.70 24.17 50.27
CA TRP A 81 21.93 24.39 49.05
C TRP A 81 22.52 23.68 47.81
N PRO A 82 23.82 23.80 47.50
CA PRO A 82 24.43 22.97 46.44
C PRO A 82 24.35 21.48 46.73
N LEU A 83 24.51 21.07 48.00
CA LEU A 83 24.36 19.67 48.39
C LEU A 83 22.94 19.16 48.14
N ALA A 84 21.91 19.95 48.43
CA ALA A 84 20.52 19.62 48.11
C ALA A 84 20.30 19.45 46.61
N MET A 85 20.90 20.30 45.77
CA MET A 85 20.82 20.15 44.32
C MET A 85 21.45 18.83 43.84
N VAL A 86 22.63 18.48 44.34
CA VAL A 86 23.27 17.19 44.01
C VAL A 86 22.35 16.04 44.41
N LEU A 87 21.84 16.04 45.65
CA LEU A 87 20.94 15.00 46.15
C LEU A 87 19.66 14.87 45.32
N LEU A 88 19.05 15.99 44.88
CA LEU A 88 17.83 15.98 44.06
C LEU A 88 18.06 15.38 42.67
N PHE A 89 19.15 15.76 42.00
CA PHE A 89 19.35 15.42 40.59
C PHE A 89 20.12 14.12 40.36
N THR A 90 20.93 13.64 41.32
CA THR A 90 21.67 12.37 41.17
C THR A 90 20.76 11.18 40.82
N PRO A 91 19.62 10.93 41.51
CA PRO A 91 18.73 9.83 41.14
C PRO A 91 18.12 9.96 39.75
N VAL A 92 17.91 11.19 39.27
CA VAL A 92 17.40 11.45 37.91
C VAL A 92 18.42 11.00 36.87
N PHE A 93 19.71 11.33 37.07
CA PHE A 93 20.78 10.87 36.17
C PHE A 93 20.97 9.35 36.22
N VAL A 94 20.90 8.75 37.41
CA VAL A 94 21.00 7.28 37.57
C VAL A 94 19.83 6.58 36.88
N TYR A 95 18.60 7.08 37.02
CA TYR A 95 17.43 6.56 36.32
C TYR A 95 17.64 6.56 34.80
N VAL A 96 18.08 7.69 34.24
CA VAL A 96 18.34 7.85 32.81
C VAL A 96 19.39 6.86 32.33
N SER A 97 20.46 6.66 33.10
CA SER A 97 21.52 5.68 32.78
C SER A 97 20.99 4.25 32.74
N VAL A 98 20.23 3.83 33.75
CA VAL A 98 19.64 2.48 33.84
C VAL A 98 18.62 2.24 32.71
N ARG A 99 17.81 3.25 32.40
CA ARG A 99 16.85 3.22 31.29
C ARG A 99 17.55 3.02 29.94
N ASN A 100 18.60 3.80 29.67
CA ASN A 100 19.33 3.75 28.39
C ASN A 100 20.03 2.41 28.15
N GLN A 101 20.37 1.66 29.21
CA GLN A 101 20.90 0.30 29.07
C GLN A 101 19.84 -0.74 28.66
N LYS A 102 18.55 -0.46 28.84
CA LYS A 102 17.44 -1.39 28.60
C LYS A 102 16.55 -1.04 27.40
N SER A 103 16.76 0.10 26.77
CA SER A 103 15.93 0.61 25.67
C SER A 103 16.82 0.92 24.45
N ASP A 104 16.52 0.33 23.28
CA ASP A 104 17.14 0.69 22.00
C ASP A 104 16.87 2.16 21.60
N LYS A 105 15.89 2.80 22.23
CA LYS A 105 15.60 4.23 22.06
C LYS A 105 16.33 5.01 23.15
N GLN A 106 17.44 5.64 22.79
CA GLN A 106 18.03 6.74 23.57
C GLN A 106 16.93 7.79 23.81
N TRP A 107 16.82 8.29 25.04
CA TRP A 107 16.07 9.52 25.26
C TRP A 107 16.76 10.61 24.42
N GLU A 108 16.05 11.27 23.50
CA GLU A 108 16.53 12.58 23.05
C GLU A 108 16.67 13.41 24.34
N PRO A 109 17.85 13.93 24.66
CA PRO A 109 18.00 14.68 25.89
C PRO A 109 17.03 15.86 25.88
N LEU A 110 16.58 16.30 27.05
CA LEU A 110 16.35 17.72 27.32
C LEU A 110 17.68 18.46 27.10
N ASN A 111 18.09 18.54 25.84
CA ASN A 111 19.22 19.30 25.35
C ASN A 111 18.75 20.74 25.36
N PHE A 112 19.01 21.45 26.46
CA PHE A 112 18.98 22.92 26.48
C PHE A 112 19.88 23.52 25.37
N GLN A 113 20.76 22.72 24.78
CA GLN A 113 21.62 23.08 23.66
C GLN A 113 20.95 22.92 22.27
N LYS A 114 19.85 22.17 22.12
CA LYS A 114 19.09 22.07 20.85
C LYS A 114 18.21 23.30 20.59
N HIS A 115 18.06 24.20 21.58
CA HIS A 115 17.33 25.46 21.43
C HIS A 115 18.26 26.65 21.10
N LEU A 116 19.56 26.42 20.96
CA LEU A 116 20.57 27.46 20.69
C LEU A 116 21.41 27.20 19.42
N GLY A 117 20.94 26.34 18.50
CA GLY A 117 21.67 26.10 17.25
C GLY A 117 20.99 25.17 16.23
N ASP A 118 19.67 25.27 16.03
CA ASP A 118 18.92 24.38 15.12
C ASP A 118 18.06 25.16 14.09
N ASP A 119 18.58 26.29 13.59
CA ASP A 119 17.88 27.05 12.54
C ASP A 119 17.81 26.24 11.23
N GLY A 120 18.86 25.48 10.90
CA GLY A 120 18.89 24.63 9.70
C GLY A 120 17.83 23.51 9.71
N ASN A 121 17.66 22.80 10.82
CA ASN A 121 16.63 21.74 10.93
C ASN A 121 15.22 22.33 11.04
N LYS A 122 15.08 23.56 11.56
CA LYS A 122 13.78 24.25 11.61
C LYS A 122 13.33 24.71 10.23
N GLU A 123 14.24 25.21 9.40
CA GLU A 123 13.97 25.53 7.99
C GLU A 123 13.72 24.28 7.16
N GLU A 124 14.57 23.26 7.28
CA GLU A 124 14.38 21.97 6.60
C GLU A 124 13.03 21.31 6.96
N ARG A 125 12.64 21.35 8.25
CA ARG A 125 11.30 20.88 8.69
C ARG A 125 10.15 21.72 8.14
N LYS A 126 10.34 23.02 7.91
CA LYS A 126 9.30 23.86 7.27
C LYS A 126 9.17 23.50 5.80
N LEU A 127 10.28 23.33 5.10
CA LEU A 127 10.31 22.93 3.69
C LEU A 127 9.75 21.53 3.49
N LEU A 128 10.05 20.57 4.38
CA LEU A 128 9.45 19.24 4.36
C LEU A 128 7.94 19.25 4.58
N LYS A 129 7.42 20.16 5.41
CA LYS A 129 5.98 20.32 5.58
C LYS A 129 5.31 20.83 4.31
N GLU A 130 5.99 21.67 3.55
CA GLU A 130 5.54 22.16 2.25
C GLU A 130 5.61 21.06 1.18
N LEU A 131 6.70 20.30 1.15
CA LEU A 131 6.92 19.21 0.21
C LEU A 131 6.01 18.00 0.43
N ARG A 132 5.30 17.87 1.56
CA ARG A 132 4.40 16.75 1.96
C ARG A 132 5.01 15.34 2.02
N TYR A 133 5.91 14.99 1.11
CA TYR A 133 6.69 13.77 1.04
C TYR A 133 8.17 14.11 0.96
N GLN A 134 8.97 13.30 1.64
CA GLN A 134 10.41 13.21 1.45
C GLN A 134 10.69 12.08 0.46
N PHE A 135 11.37 12.40 -0.64
CA PHE A 135 11.78 11.40 -1.64
C PHE A 135 12.98 10.61 -1.13
N LEU A 136 12.97 9.31 -1.38
CA LEU A 136 14.06 8.39 -1.12
C LEU A 136 14.56 7.86 -2.47
N ASP A 137 15.86 7.74 -2.65
CA ASP A 137 16.45 7.11 -3.83
C ASP A 137 16.21 5.60 -3.87
N ALA A 138 16.75 4.93 -4.90
CA ALA A 138 16.65 3.47 -5.07
C ALA A 138 17.24 2.67 -3.90
N GLN A 139 18.20 3.24 -3.16
CA GLN A 139 18.86 2.65 -2.00
C GLN A 139 18.13 2.97 -0.68
N GLY A 140 17.12 3.86 -0.73
CA GLY A 140 16.36 4.30 0.43
C GLY A 140 17.00 5.47 1.18
N VAL A 141 17.99 6.14 0.61
CA VAL A 141 18.61 7.35 1.15
C VAL A 141 17.73 8.56 0.82
N PRO A 142 17.43 9.44 1.77
CA PRO A 142 16.67 10.66 1.50
C PRO A 142 17.37 11.58 0.50
N ALA A 143 16.62 12.05 -0.50
CA ALA A 143 17.10 13.03 -1.46
C ALA A 143 17.34 14.39 -0.75
N SER A 144 18.43 15.07 -1.11
CA SER A 144 18.75 16.39 -0.57
C SER A 144 17.69 17.42 -0.97
N ILE A 145 17.23 18.23 -0.02
CA ILE A 145 16.23 19.28 -0.25
C ILE A 145 16.93 20.53 -0.81
N PRO A 146 16.57 20.99 -2.02
CA PRO A 146 17.11 22.24 -2.58
C PRO A 146 16.62 23.47 -1.82
N GLU A 147 17.30 24.60 -2.01
CA GLU A 147 16.87 25.89 -1.45
C GLU A 147 15.47 26.28 -1.94
N ALA A 148 14.65 26.90 -1.07
CA ALA A 148 13.23 27.16 -1.30
C ALA A 148 12.92 27.98 -2.57
N GLU A 149 13.80 28.93 -2.91
CA GLU A 149 13.63 29.81 -4.07
C GLU A 149 14.16 29.19 -5.38
N SER A 150 14.81 28.02 -5.31
CA SER A 150 15.41 27.38 -6.47
C SER A 150 14.35 26.76 -7.40
N GLU A 151 14.66 26.74 -8.70
CA GLU A 151 13.86 26.02 -9.69
C GLU A 151 13.74 24.52 -9.37
N ALA A 152 14.78 23.94 -8.77
CA ALA A 152 14.81 22.55 -8.31
C ALA A 152 13.77 22.28 -7.20
N PHE A 153 13.57 23.22 -6.27
CA PHE A 153 12.54 23.09 -5.25
C PHE A 153 11.14 23.14 -5.84
N GLN A 154 10.88 24.03 -6.81
CA GLN A 154 9.58 24.09 -7.50
C GLN A 154 9.26 22.79 -8.26
N ILE A 155 10.27 22.18 -8.90
CA ILE A 155 10.13 20.88 -9.56
C ILE A 155 9.82 19.80 -8.53
N MET A 156 10.55 19.77 -7.41
CA MET A 156 10.35 18.80 -6.33
C MET A 156 8.96 18.93 -5.69
N ALA A 157 8.50 20.17 -5.46
CA ALA A 157 7.16 20.45 -4.93
C ALA A 157 6.07 20.00 -5.92
N SER A 158 6.21 20.33 -7.20
CA SER A 158 5.28 19.88 -8.25
C SER A 158 5.27 18.36 -8.41
N ALA A 159 6.45 17.74 -8.33
CA ALA A 159 6.59 16.29 -8.34
C ALA A 159 5.91 15.67 -7.11
N SER A 160 5.95 16.30 -5.95
CA SER A 160 5.33 15.76 -4.72
C SER A 160 3.81 15.92 -4.65
N GLU A 161 3.26 17.00 -5.22
CA GLU A 161 1.81 17.20 -5.28
C GLU A 161 1.10 16.14 -6.14
N LEU A 162 1.77 15.65 -7.19
CA LEU A 162 1.23 14.61 -8.07
C LEU A 162 0.86 13.30 -7.34
N PRO A 163 1.76 12.62 -6.61
CA PRO A 163 1.41 11.46 -5.81
C PRO A 163 0.52 11.84 -4.63
N PHE A 164 0.64 13.04 -4.04
CA PHE A 164 -0.22 13.44 -2.92
C PHE A 164 -1.70 13.46 -3.29
N GLY A 165 -2.06 14.15 -4.37
CA GLY A 165 -3.45 14.30 -4.80
C GLY A 165 -4.13 12.98 -5.16
N VAL A 166 -3.37 11.91 -5.42
CA VAL A 166 -3.90 10.60 -5.83
C VAL A 166 -3.75 9.53 -4.75
N LEU A 167 -2.67 9.53 -3.97
CA LEU A 167 -2.41 8.53 -2.93
C LEU A 167 -3.38 8.67 -1.76
N VAL A 168 -3.76 9.90 -1.40
CA VAL A 168 -4.81 10.15 -0.38
C VAL A 168 -6.14 9.50 -0.78
N ARG A 169 -6.41 9.41 -2.08
CA ARG A 169 -7.61 8.74 -2.64
C ARG A 169 -7.44 7.22 -2.81
N GLY A 170 -6.26 6.68 -2.50
CA GLY A 170 -5.95 5.25 -2.68
C GLY A 170 -5.59 4.89 -4.12
N ALA A 171 -4.97 5.79 -4.88
CA ALA A 171 -4.49 5.48 -6.22
C ALA A 171 -3.41 4.40 -6.20
N THR A 172 -3.50 3.50 -7.17
CA THR A 172 -2.58 2.36 -7.33
C THR A 172 -1.56 2.58 -8.45
N ARG A 173 -1.92 3.43 -9.41
CA ARG A 173 -1.11 3.75 -10.59
C ARG A 173 -1.36 5.18 -11.03
N VAL A 174 -0.31 5.85 -11.50
CA VAL A 174 -0.38 7.08 -12.29
C VAL A 174 0.34 6.86 -13.62
N GLU A 175 -0.24 7.32 -14.71
CA GLU A 175 0.35 7.33 -16.05
C GLU A 175 0.38 8.78 -16.53
N LEU A 176 1.56 9.29 -16.89
CA LEU A 176 1.75 10.58 -17.53
C LEU A 176 2.19 10.36 -18.97
N LEU A 177 1.53 11.02 -19.90
CA LEU A 177 1.94 11.11 -21.30
C LEU A 177 2.41 12.54 -21.57
N VAL A 178 3.71 12.72 -21.71
CA VAL A 178 4.35 14.01 -22.01
C VAL A 178 4.47 14.13 -23.53
N THR A 179 3.79 15.12 -24.10
CA THR A 179 3.79 15.45 -25.53
C THR A 179 4.29 16.88 -25.75
N GLU A 180 4.55 17.27 -26.99
CA GLU A 180 4.95 18.65 -27.31
C GLU A 180 3.87 19.68 -26.94
N ALA A 181 2.59 19.32 -27.07
CA ALA A 181 1.46 20.20 -26.77
C ALA A 181 1.19 20.34 -25.26
N GLY A 182 1.60 19.36 -24.46
CA GLY A 182 1.29 19.31 -23.04
C GLY A 182 1.45 17.92 -22.45
N THR A 183 1.27 17.82 -21.14
CA THR A 183 1.31 16.56 -20.41
C THR A 183 -0.09 16.20 -19.94
N VAL A 184 -0.54 15.01 -20.32
CA VAL A 184 -1.83 14.45 -19.89
C VAL A 184 -1.57 13.37 -18.87
N GLY A 185 -2.15 13.50 -17.68
CA GLY A 185 -2.07 12.50 -16.62
C GLY A 185 -3.35 11.70 -16.49
N THR A 186 -3.21 10.43 -16.14
CA THR A 186 -4.32 9.58 -15.70
C THR A 186 -3.91 8.84 -14.43
N SER A 187 -4.83 8.64 -13.51
CA SER A 187 -4.62 7.86 -12.28
C SER A 187 -5.61 6.71 -12.20
N VAL A 188 -5.25 5.64 -11.50
CA VAL A 188 -6.12 4.49 -11.24
C VAL A 188 -6.48 4.45 -9.77
N VAL A 189 -7.67 4.93 -9.42
CA VAL A 189 -8.21 4.99 -8.06
C VAL A 189 -9.27 3.91 -7.90
N ASN A 190 -9.10 2.99 -6.95
CA ASN A 190 -10.04 1.88 -6.72
C ASN A 190 -10.44 1.12 -8.01
N GLY A 191 -9.48 0.91 -8.92
CA GLY A 191 -9.69 0.23 -10.21
C GLY A 191 -10.31 1.08 -11.33
N LEU A 192 -10.64 2.35 -11.08
CA LEU A 192 -11.16 3.28 -12.08
C LEU A 192 -10.09 4.25 -12.58
N ARG A 193 -10.09 4.51 -13.90
CA ARG A 193 -9.25 5.54 -14.50
C ARG A 193 -9.88 6.91 -14.31
N GLU A 194 -9.12 7.84 -13.75
CA GLU A 194 -9.48 9.24 -13.60
C GLU A 194 -8.45 10.11 -14.31
N GLN A 195 -8.91 11.14 -15.01
CA GLN A 195 -8.03 12.11 -15.65
C GLN A 195 -7.45 13.05 -14.59
N LEU A 196 -6.15 13.32 -14.67
CA LEU A 196 -5.48 14.34 -13.88
C LEU A 196 -5.49 15.67 -14.63
N ASP A 197 -5.34 16.76 -13.89
CA ASP A 197 -5.25 18.08 -14.49
C ASP A 197 -4.06 18.15 -15.46
N PRO A 198 -4.26 18.70 -16.67
CA PRO A 198 -3.20 18.82 -17.65
C PRO A 198 -2.12 19.77 -17.14
N MET A 199 -0.87 19.45 -17.42
CA MET A 199 0.28 20.28 -17.03
C MET A 199 1.13 20.67 -18.24
N PRO A 200 1.86 21.80 -18.18
CA PRO A 200 2.73 22.22 -19.28
C PRO A 200 3.79 21.16 -19.62
N ALA A 201 4.09 20.99 -20.92
CA ALA A 201 5.06 20.00 -21.40
C ALA A 201 6.44 20.14 -20.71
N LYS A 202 6.92 21.38 -20.55
CA LYS A 202 8.18 21.70 -19.87
C LYS A 202 8.21 21.19 -18.42
N MET A 203 7.09 21.29 -17.70
CA MET A 203 6.99 20.80 -16.32
C MET A 203 6.98 19.27 -16.28
N GLY A 204 6.20 18.63 -17.17
CA GLY A 204 6.15 17.17 -17.26
C GLY A 204 7.51 16.54 -17.58
N LEU A 205 8.30 17.16 -18.46
CA LEU A 205 9.68 16.72 -18.76
C LEU A 205 10.59 16.81 -17.54
N LYS A 206 10.53 17.93 -16.80
CA LYS A 206 11.33 18.13 -15.57
C LYS A 206 10.96 17.17 -14.45
N ILE A 207 9.66 16.93 -14.24
CA ILE A 207 9.18 15.95 -13.26
C ILE A 207 9.69 14.55 -13.63
N ARG A 208 9.63 14.20 -14.91
CA ARG A 208 10.16 12.92 -15.39
C ARG A 208 11.67 12.81 -15.12
N GLU A 209 12.45 13.82 -15.47
CA GLU A 209 13.91 13.85 -15.22
C GLU A 209 14.25 13.73 -13.74
N PHE A 210 13.51 14.44 -12.88
CA PHE A 210 13.64 14.34 -11.43
C PHE A 210 13.39 12.90 -10.93
N TYR A 211 12.32 12.25 -11.39
CA TYR A 211 12.06 10.85 -11.03
C TYR A 211 13.08 9.88 -11.61
N CYS A 212 13.59 10.11 -12.82
CA CYS A 212 14.68 9.31 -13.39
C CYS A 212 15.91 9.36 -12.47
N GLY A 213 16.29 10.54 -11.99
CA GLY A 213 17.40 10.72 -11.06
C GLY A 213 17.22 9.93 -9.76
N LEU A 214 16.02 9.95 -9.18
CA LEU A 214 15.70 9.19 -7.96
C LEU A 214 15.73 7.67 -8.19
N ALA A 215 15.28 7.22 -9.35
CA ALA A 215 15.18 5.81 -9.71
C ALA A 215 16.49 5.24 -10.30
N GLY A 216 17.53 6.06 -10.49
CA GLY A 216 18.79 5.67 -11.13
C GLY A 216 18.66 5.37 -12.63
N LEU A 217 17.69 6.00 -13.30
CA LEU A 217 17.39 5.79 -14.72
C LEU A 217 18.04 6.89 -15.59
N ASP A 218 18.33 6.55 -16.84
CA ASP A 218 18.87 7.52 -17.81
C ASP A 218 17.72 8.28 -18.49
N ALA A 219 17.59 9.57 -18.19
CA ALA A 219 16.56 10.42 -18.79
C ALA A 219 16.82 10.76 -20.27
N ALA A 220 18.06 10.59 -20.75
CA ALA A 220 18.45 10.86 -22.14
C ALA A 220 18.12 9.68 -23.07
N ASP A 221 18.08 8.44 -22.57
CA ASP A 221 17.64 7.28 -23.35
C ASP A 221 16.10 7.23 -23.44
N LEU A 222 15.59 7.64 -24.61
CA LEU A 222 14.17 7.65 -24.91
C LEU A 222 13.71 6.41 -25.71
N ARG A 223 14.65 5.54 -26.11
CA ARG A 223 14.36 4.43 -27.04
C ARG A 223 13.98 3.17 -26.29
N ARG A 224 14.74 2.84 -25.25
CA ARG A 224 14.54 1.60 -24.48
C ARG A 224 13.47 1.78 -23.42
N GLN A 225 12.76 0.69 -23.12
CA GLN A 225 11.93 0.64 -21.92
C GLN A 225 12.85 0.55 -20.71
N GLN A 226 12.62 1.40 -19.72
CA GLN A 226 13.43 1.43 -18.49
C GLN A 226 12.55 1.22 -17.27
N TYR A 227 13.13 0.58 -16.25
CA TYR A 227 12.45 0.28 -15.00
C TYR A 227 13.34 0.60 -13.81
N GLY A 228 12.76 1.30 -12.84
CA GLY A 228 13.46 1.66 -11.61
C GLY A 228 12.51 1.72 -10.42
N LYS A 229 13.08 1.83 -9.23
CA LYS A 229 12.32 1.94 -7.97
C LYS A 229 12.88 3.10 -7.16
N PHE A 230 12.00 3.78 -6.45
CA PHE A 230 12.36 4.81 -5.47
C PHE A 230 11.32 4.83 -4.35
N GLY A 231 11.58 5.55 -3.27
CA GLY A 231 10.67 5.62 -2.11
C GLY A 231 10.06 6.99 -1.90
N LEU A 232 8.89 7.01 -1.28
CA LEU A 232 8.21 8.19 -0.75
C LEU A 232 8.03 8.01 0.75
N GLN A 233 8.44 8.99 1.55
CA GLN A 233 8.23 9.01 2.99
C GLN A 233 7.30 10.17 3.32
N GLY A 234 6.06 9.87 3.71
CA GLY A 234 5.06 10.88 4.09
C GLY A 234 4.53 10.68 5.51
N GLN A 235 3.49 11.42 5.88
CA GLN A 235 2.80 11.24 7.16
C GLN A 235 2.15 9.86 7.30
N ALA A 236 1.66 9.29 6.20
CA ALA A 236 1.02 7.97 6.17
C ALA A 236 2.01 6.80 6.20
N GLY A 237 3.33 7.07 6.18
CA GLY A 237 4.39 6.07 6.19
C GLY A 237 5.25 6.09 4.93
N LYS A 238 5.98 4.99 4.73
CA LYS A 238 6.83 4.77 3.56
C LYS A 238 6.04 4.05 2.46
N THR A 239 6.03 4.63 1.26
CA THR A 239 5.44 4.04 0.05
C THR A 239 6.55 3.80 -0.96
N ASN A 240 6.62 2.58 -1.49
CA ASN A 240 7.56 2.26 -2.55
C ASN A 240 6.92 2.54 -3.91
N VAL A 241 7.66 3.21 -4.79
CA VAL A 241 7.22 3.56 -6.13
C VAL A 241 8.03 2.79 -7.16
N SER A 242 7.35 2.01 -7.97
CA SER A 242 7.92 1.37 -9.16
C SER A 242 7.65 2.26 -10.37
N MET A 243 8.71 2.62 -11.08
CA MET A 243 8.67 3.53 -12.22
C MET A 243 8.98 2.79 -13.51
N PHE A 244 8.15 3.00 -14.53
CA PHE A 244 8.34 2.48 -15.87
C PHE A 244 8.36 3.64 -16.87
N LEU A 245 9.37 3.64 -17.72
CA LEU A 245 9.54 4.61 -18.80
C LEU A 245 9.44 3.91 -20.14
N SER A 246 8.73 4.53 -21.07
CA SER A 246 8.75 4.11 -22.47
C SER A 246 8.59 5.29 -23.43
N GLY A 247 9.40 5.30 -24.48
CA GLY A 247 9.21 6.18 -25.62
C GLY A 247 8.09 5.66 -26.52
N THR A 248 7.18 6.54 -26.92
CA THR A 248 6.13 6.22 -27.90
C THR A 248 6.16 7.22 -29.04
N LYS A 249 5.55 6.87 -30.18
CA LYS A 249 5.38 7.81 -31.30
C LYS A 249 4.64 9.10 -30.92
N LYS A 250 3.81 9.05 -29.86
CA LYS A 250 2.99 10.17 -29.40
C LYS A 250 3.70 11.05 -28.37
N GLY A 251 4.81 10.58 -27.80
CA GLY A 251 5.50 11.25 -26.70
C GLY A 251 6.08 10.26 -25.69
N LEU A 252 6.46 10.78 -24.54
CA LEU A 252 7.14 10.05 -23.49
C LEU A 252 6.13 9.60 -22.44
N HIS A 253 6.08 8.29 -22.20
CA HIS A 253 5.16 7.68 -21.25
C HIS A 253 5.89 7.34 -19.96
N LEU A 254 5.41 7.90 -18.85
CA LEU A 254 5.87 7.63 -17.50
C LEU A 254 4.74 6.94 -16.73
N ARG A 255 4.98 5.74 -16.21
CA ARG A 255 4.07 5.04 -15.32
C ARG A 255 4.69 4.91 -13.94
N LEU A 256 3.96 5.34 -12.92
CA LEU A 256 4.27 5.16 -11.52
C LEU A 256 3.27 4.17 -10.92
N GLU A 257 3.78 3.14 -10.27
CA GLU A 257 2.97 2.18 -9.51
C GLU A 257 3.35 2.21 -8.04
N PHE A 258 2.35 2.31 -7.18
CA PHE A 258 2.55 2.45 -5.74
C PHE A 258 2.38 1.10 -5.03
N ASP A 259 3.27 0.79 -4.10
CA ASP A 259 3.24 -0.37 -3.20
C ASP A 259 2.88 -1.70 -3.88
N MET A 260 3.50 -1.97 -5.04
CA MET A 260 3.23 -3.18 -5.84
C MET A 260 3.36 -4.47 -5.04
N ALA A 261 4.43 -4.62 -4.25
CA ALA A 261 4.68 -5.80 -3.42
C ALA A 261 3.49 -6.13 -2.50
N ARG A 262 2.95 -5.12 -1.81
CA ARG A 262 1.79 -5.26 -0.92
C ARG A 262 0.49 -5.55 -1.68
N ARG A 263 0.33 -5.01 -2.89
CA ARG A 263 -0.90 -5.19 -3.69
C ARG A 263 -0.95 -6.53 -4.41
N LEU A 264 0.19 -7.02 -4.89
CA LEU A 264 0.32 -8.22 -5.71
C LEU A 264 0.47 -9.50 -4.87
N LYS A 265 1.10 -9.42 -3.70
CA LYS A 265 1.16 -10.55 -2.74
C LYS A 265 -0.15 -10.61 -1.96
N ARG A 266 -1.13 -11.34 -2.51
CA ARG A 266 -2.44 -11.57 -1.90
C ARG A 266 -2.59 -13.05 -1.58
N ASP A 267 -3.10 -13.32 -0.39
CA ASP A 267 -3.53 -14.67 -0.04
C ASP A 267 -4.77 -15.03 -0.86
N TRP A 268 -4.95 -16.33 -1.08
CA TRP A 268 -6.05 -16.90 -1.84
C TRP A 268 -7.42 -16.46 -1.33
N HIS A 269 -7.59 -16.38 0.00
CA HIS A 269 -8.82 -15.88 0.63
C HIS A 269 -9.09 -14.40 0.33
N GLU A 270 -8.04 -13.59 0.12
CA GLU A 270 -8.17 -12.17 -0.20
C GLU A 270 -8.48 -11.90 -1.69
N LEU A 271 -8.27 -12.90 -2.57
CA LEU A 271 -8.62 -12.79 -4.00
C LEU A 271 -10.12 -12.70 -4.20
N GLY A 272 -10.93 -13.25 -3.29
CA GLY A 272 -12.39 -13.18 -3.33
C GLY A 272 -13.09 -14.41 -3.91
N LEU A 273 -12.40 -15.56 -3.92
CA LEU A 273 -12.99 -16.87 -4.22
C LEU A 273 -14.00 -17.27 -3.13
N THR A 274 -15.13 -17.84 -3.54
CA THR A 274 -16.11 -18.39 -2.58
C THR A 274 -15.62 -19.73 -2.04
N ALA A 275 -16.10 -20.15 -0.87
CA ALA A 275 -15.75 -21.46 -0.29
C ALA A 275 -15.95 -22.61 -1.30
N SER A 276 -17.12 -22.65 -1.95
CA SER A 276 -17.41 -23.64 -3.00
C SER A 276 -16.45 -23.61 -4.19
N GLN A 277 -15.88 -22.46 -4.53
CA GLN A 277 -14.90 -22.35 -5.61
C GLN A 277 -13.52 -22.83 -5.14
N VAL A 278 -13.15 -22.54 -3.89
CA VAL A 278 -11.93 -23.09 -3.28
C VAL A 278 -11.99 -24.62 -3.28
N ASP A 279 -13.11 -25.18 -2.83
CA ASP A 279 -13.34 -26.63 -2.79
C ASP A 279 -13.25 -27.28 -4.18
N SER A 280 -13.58 -26.55 -5.25
CA SER A 280 -13.50 -27.08 -6.63
C SER A 280 -12.06 -27.39 -7.09
N PHE A 281 -11.06 -26.83 -6.41
CA PHE A 281 -9.64 -27.08 -6.64
C PHE A 281 -9.06 -28.19 -5.75
N GLU A 282 -9.90 -28.98 -5.07
CA GLU A 282 -9.47 -30.13 -4.27
C GLU A 282 -8.51 -31.04 -5.07
N GLY A 283 -7.36 -31.35 -4.45
CA GLY A 283 -6.30 -32.17 -5.05
C GLY A 283 -5.44 -31.49 -6.11
N HIS A 284 -5.76 -30.26 -6.54
CA HIS A 284 -5.01 -29.58 -7.61
C HIS A 284 -3.62 -29.11 -7.17
N PHE A 285 -3.46 -28.73 -5.90
CA PHE A 285 -2.19 -28.22 -5.34
C PHE A 285 -1.37 -29.30 -4.64
N ASP A 286 -1.87 -30.54 -4.62
CA ASP A 286 -1.21 -31.64 -3.90
C ASP A 286 0.08 -32.06 -4.60
N LEU A 287 0.99 -32.67 -3.83
CA LEU A 287 2.23 -33.24 -4.38
C LEU A 287 1.87 -34.40 -5.32
N GLY A 288 2.33 -34.32 -6.57
CA GLY A 288 2.01 -35.32 -7.60
C GLY A 288 0.63 -35.17 -8.24
N ALA A 289 -0.03 -34.01 -8.06
CA ALA A 289 -1.23 -33.68 -8.82
C ALA A 289 -0.98 -33.84 -10.33
N GLN A 290 -1.95 -34.40 -11.06
CA GLN A 290 -1.84 -34.51 -12.51
C GLN A 290 -1.72 -33.11 -13.12
N GLY A 291 -0.65 -32.91 -13.90
CA GLY A 291 -0.42 -31.68 -14.63
C GLY A 291 -1.50 -31.38 -15.67
N GLY A 292 -1.37 -30.21 -16.29
CA GLY A 292 -2.35 -29.67 -17.20
C GLY A 292 -2.44 -28.15 -17.14
N PHE A 293 -3.33 -27.61 -17.97
CA PHE A 293 -3.44 -26.17 -18.18
C PHE A 293 -4.52 -25.56 -17.29
N VAL A 294 -4.18 -24.43 -16.69
CA VAL A 294 -5.10 -23.55 -15.97
C VAL A 294 -5.09 -22.18 -16.63
N LEU A 295 -6.20 -21.84 -17.26
CA LEU A 295 -6.38 -20.52 -17.86
C LEU A 295 -6.78 -19.53 -16.77
N LEU A 296 -5.98 -18.50 -16.59
CA LEU A 296 -6.26 -17.39 -15.68
C LEU A 296 -6.61 -16.18 -16.54
N SER A 297 -7.82 -15.66 -16.41
CA SER A 297 -8.28 -14.58 -17.28
C SER A 297 -8.86 -13.41 -16.51
N ALA A 298 -8.56 -12.21 -16.99
CA ALA A 298 -9.17 -10.98 -16.49
C ALA A 298 -9.10 -9.90 -17.58
N PRO A 299 -10.02 -8.93 -17.60
CA PRO A 299 -9.90 -7.78 -18.48
C PRO A 299 -8.66 -6.92 -18.11
N PRO A 300 -8.22 -5.99 -18.98
CA PRO A 300 -7.16 -5.06 -18.65
C PRO A 300 -7.45 -4.30 -17.34
N LEU A 301 -6.44 -4.18 -16.47
CA LEU A 301 -6.51 -3.53 -15.13
C LEU A 301 -7.41 -4.24 -14.11
N GLN A 302 -7.86 -5.47 -14.38
CA GLN A 302 -8.71 -6.25 -13.46
C GLN A 302 -7.93 -7.30 -12.65
N GLY A 303 -6.66 -7.03 -12.37
CA GLY A 303 -5.86 -7.83 -11.42
C GLY A 303 -5.34 -9.17 -11.95
N LEU A 304 -5.07 -9.30 -13.26
CA LEU A 304 -4.52 -10.54 -13.85
C LEU A 304 -3.23 -10.99 -13.16
N SER A 305 -2.23 -10.11 -12.99
CA SER A 305 -0.97 -10.49 -12.33
C SER A 305 -1.16 -10.87 -10.86
N THR A 306 -2.09 -10.20 -10.14
CA THR A 306 -2.45 -10.58 -8.77
C THR A 306 -3.08 -11.97 -8.72
N LEU A 307 -3.97 -12.28 -9.67
CA LEU A 307 -4.57 -13.60 -9.81
C LEU A 307 -3.50 -14.66 -10.09
N SER A 308 -2.61 -14.39 -11.04
CA SER A 308 -1.53 -15.30 -11.42
C SER A 308 -0.56 -15.60 -10.26
N TYR A 309 -0.07 -14.56 -9.57
CA TYR A 309 0.80 -14.75 -8.42
C TYR A 309 0.08 -15.37 -7.22
N GLY A 310 -1.21 -15.11 -7.04
CA GLY A 310 -2.01 -15.74 -5.99
C GLY A 310 -2.18 -17.25 -6.19
N PHE A 311 -2.38 -17.69 -7.44
CA PHE A 311 -2.40 -19.11 -7.78
C PHE A 311 -1.00 -19.74 -7.64
N LEU A 312 0.04 -19.06 -8.15
CA LEU A 312 1.41 -19.56 -8.07
C LEU A 312 1.90 -19.70 -6.62
N GLY A 313 1.57 -18.72 -5.77
CA GLY A 313 1.97 -18.71 -4.36
C GLY A 313 1.23 -19.72 -3.47
N ARG A 314 0.27 -20.47 -4.01
CA ARG A 314 -0.41 -21.56 -3.28
C ARG A 314 0.38 -22.85 -3.25
N HIS A 315 1.24 -23.03 -4.24
CA HIS A 315 2.14 -24.16 -4.34
C HIS A 315 3.25 -24.03 -3.31
N ASP A 316 3.61 -25.15 -2.70
CA ASP A 316 4.72 -25.18 -1.75
C ASP A 316 6.03 -25.25 -2.54
N ALA A 317 6.68 -24.10 -2.71
CA ALA A 317 7.93 -23.99 -3.45
C ALA A 317 9.12 -24.71 -2.79
N TYR A 318 9.00 -25.15 -1.53
CA TYR A 318 10.03 -25.98 -0.89
C TYR A 318 9.89 -27.46 -1.23
N LEU A 319 8.70 -27.89 -1.68
CA LEU A 319 8.42 -29.27 -2.06
C LEU A 319 8.21 -29.45 -3.57
N GLN A 320 7.91 -28.38 -4.30
CA GLN A 320 7.66 -28.36 -5.74
C GLN A 320 8.64 -27.40 -6.45
N ASN A 321 9.14 -27.79 -7.62
CA ASN A 321 9.94 -26.96 -8.52
C ASN A 321 9.03 -25.97 -9.25
N VAL A 322 8.77 -24.82 -8.62
CA VAL A 322 7.88 -23.77 -9.12
C VAL A 322 8.68 -22.73 -9.91
N ARG A 323 8.31 -22.52 -11.17
CA ARG A 323 8.98 -21.57 -12.08
C ARG A 323 8.00 -20.60 -12.71
N ALA A 324 8.43 -19.36 -12.91
CA ALA A 324 7.68 -18.35 -13.64
C ALA A 324 8.54 -17.74 -14.73
N LEU A 325 8.06 -17.72 -15.97
CA LEU A 325 8.73 -17.12 -17.10
C LEU A 325 7.98 -15.84 -17.51
N GLU A 326 8.49 -14.68 -17.12
CA GLU A 326 7.86 -13.38 -17.36
C GLU A 326 8.82 -12.42 -18.06
N ARG A 327 8.31 -11.49 -18.88
CA ARG A 327 9.15 -10.44 -19.51
C ARG A 327 9.80 -9.55 -18.46
N GLN A 328 9.08 -9.34 -17.37
CA GLN A 328 9.50 -8.45 -16.30
C GLN A 328 8.75 -8.85 -15.02
N PRO A 329 9.41 -9.58 -14.10
CA PRO A 329 8.83 -9.93 -12.82
C PRO A 329 8.46 -8.68 -12.03
N LEU A 330 7.18 -8.55 -11.65
CA LEU A 330 6.70 -7.34 -10.95
C LEU A 330 7.05 -7.36 -9.45
N ILE A 331 7.11 -8.57 -8.88
CA ILE A 331 7.52 -8.84 -7.50
C ILE A 331 8.34 -10.13 -7.46
N THR A 332 9.10 -10.31 -6.40
CA THR A 332 9.72 -11.60 -6.08
C THR A 332 8.80 -12.40 -5.16
N LEU A 333 8.58 -13.66 -5.49
CA LEU A 333 7.87 -14.62 -4.65
C LEU A 333 8.91 -15.53 -3.98
N ASP A 334 8.69 -15.85 -2.71
CA ASP A 334 9.65 -16.67 -1.95
C ASP A 334 9.62 -18.12 -2.45
N GLY A 335 10.78 -18.72 -2.65
CA GLY A 335 10.95 -20.07 -3.20
C GLY A 335 10.65 -20.24 -4.70
N VAL A 336 10.05 -19.27 -5.38
CA VAL A 336 9.71 -19.37 -6.81
C VAL A 336 10.88 -18.89 -7.68
N ASP A 337 11.28 -19.70 -8.67
CA ASP A 337 12.29 -19.32 -9.67
C ASP A 337 11.66 -18.41 -10.75
N MET A 338 11.77 -17.09 -10.55
CA MET A 338 11.27 -16.06 -11.47
C MET A 338 12.31 -15.76 -12.55
N ILE A 339 12.13 -16.34 -13.73
CA ILE A 339 13.02 -16.19 -14.89
C ILE A 339 12.53 -15.01 -15.73
N GLU A 340 13.35 -13.97 -15.76
CA GLU A 340 13.17 -12.82 -16.66
C GLU A 340 13.75 -13.14 -18.05
N TYR A 341 13.06 -12.74 -19.11
CA TYR A 341 13.55 -12.88 -20.49
C TYR A 341 13.39 -11.56 -21.27
N ASP A 342 14.33 -11.30 -22.18
CA ASP A 342 14.28 -10.11 -23.03
C ASP A 342 13.26 -10.30 -24.17
N ALA A 343 12.33 -9.35 -24.27
CA ALA A 343 11.33 -9.32 -25.33
C ALA A 343 11.89 -8.88 -26.69
N GLU A 344 13.11 -8.32 -26.76
CA GLU A 344 13.75 -7.99 -28.05
C GLU A 344 14.19 -9.26 -28.81
N GLU A 345 14.38 -10.39 -28.14
CA GLU A 345 14.75 -11.70 -28.73
C GLU A 345 13.54 -12.65 -28.93
N TYR A 346 12.30 -12.13 -28.85
CA TYR A 346 11.07 -12.90 -28.61
C TYR A 346 10.80 -14.12 -29.51
N THR A 347 11.18 -14.09 -30.80
CA THR A 347 10.74 -15.13 -31.75
C THR A 347 11.44 -16.47 -31.55
N GLU A 348 12.77 -16.49 -31.46
CA GLU A 348 13.54 -17.70 -31.19
C GLU A 348 13.90 -17.84 -29.70
N GLY A 349 13.99 -16.72 -28.98
CA GLY A 349 14.35 -16.68 -27.57
C GLY A 349 13.28 -17.29 -26.68
N TYR A 350 12.03 -16.83 -26.77
CA TYR A 350 11.00 -17.22 -25.79
C TYR A 350 10.64 -18.71 -25.85
N SER A 351 10.39 -19.24 -27.04
CA SER A 351 10.11 -20.67 -27.24
C SER A 351 11.26 -21.56 -26.75
N ARG A 352 12.50 -21.12 -26.97
CA ARG A 352 13.70 -21.79 -26.47
C ARG A 352 13.79 -21.73 -24.94
N HIS A 353 13.50 -20.58 -24.32
CA HIS A 353 13.47 -20.44 -22.86
C HIS A 353 12.37 -21.30 -22.25
N LEU A 354 11.15 -21.28 -22.80
CA LEU A 354 10.05 -22.12 -22.35
C LEU A 354 10.39 -23.61 -22.47
N THR A 355 10.94 -24.04 -23.60
CA THR A 355 11.38 -25.43 -23.80
C THR A 355 12.48 -25.81 -22.81
N ALA A 356 13.44 -24.91 -22.55
CA ALA A 356 14.49 -25.12 -21.58
C ALA A 356 13.95 -25.24 -20.14
N VAL A 357 12.95 -24.43 -19.79
CA VAL A 357 12.24 -24.50 -18.51
C VAL A 357 11.51 -25.84 -18.37
N LEU A 358 10.74 -26.25 -19.37
CA LEU A 358 10.01 -27.52 -19.36
C LEU A 358 10.94 -28.75 -19.27
N ARG A 359 12.14 -28.68 -19.88
CA ARG A 359 13.15 -29.76 -19.77
C ARG A 359 13.83 -29.86 -18.41
N ARG A 360 13.69 -28.86 -17.53
CA ARG A 360 14.22 -28.88 -16.17
C ARG A 360 13.27 -29.55 -15.17
N ASP A 361 12.31 -30.31 -15.67
CA ASP A 361 11.33 -31.05 -14.87
C ASP A 361 10.64 -30.17 -13.80
N PRO A 362 10.02 -29.04 -14.21
CA PRO A 362 9.26 -28.21 -13.28
C PRO A 362 7.93 -28.88 -12.93
N ASP A 363 7.54 -28.85 -11.66
CA ASP A 363 6.20 -29.30 -11.24
C ASP A 363 5.12 -28.28 -11.63
N VAL A 364 5.49 -26.99 -11.58
CA VAL A 364 4.58 -25.87 -11.82
C VAL A 364 5.28 -24.80 -12.65
N VAL A 365 4.63 -24.34 -13.72
CA VAL A 365 5.12 -23.29 -14.60
C VAL A 365 4.06 -22.21 -14.78
N MET A 366 4.43 -20.96 -14.57
CA MET A 366 3.64 -19.81 -15.01
C MET A 366 4.32 -19.15 -16.20
N VAL A 367 3.56 -18.79 -17.23
CA VAL A 367 4.06 -18.05 -18.39
C VAL A 367 3.55 -16.61 -18.40
N ASP A 368 4.23 -15.75 -19.14
CA ASP A 368 3.79 -14.39 -19.45
C ASP A 368 2.40 -14.40 -20.14
N PRO A 369 1.58 -13.33 -20.04
CA PRO A 369 0.24 -13.33 -20.62
C PRO A 369 0.23 -13.66 -22.12
N ILE A 370 -0.50 -14.72 -22.49
CA ILE A 370 -0.50 -15.32 -23.84
C ILE A 370 -1.40 -14.60 -24.86
N ASP A 371 -1.66 -13.30 -24.68
CA ASP A 371 -2.71 -12.55 -25.39
C ASP A 371 -2.81 -12.84 -26.90
N ASP A 372 -1.68 -12.73 -27.62
CA ASP A 372 -1.57 -13.06 -29.05
C ASP A 372 -0.45 -14.09 -29.31
N ASP A 373 0.02 -14.77 -28.25
CA ASP A 373 1.19 -15.63 -28.32
C ASP A 373 0.82 -17.08 -28.71
N LYS A 374 0.71 -17.29 -30.02
CA LYS A 374 0.49 -18.62 -30.60
C LYS A 374 1.67 -19.57 -30.39
N VAL A 375 2.89 -19.04 -30.23
CA VAL A 375 4.10 -19.85 -30.13
C VAL A 375 4.11 -20.56 -28.79
N THR A 376 3.91 -19.81 -27.69
CA THR A 376 3.76 -20.36 -26.33
C THR A 376 2.74 -21.49 -26.29
N VAL A 377 1.53 -21.21 -26.78
CA VAL A 377 0.42 -22.18 -26.71
C VAL A 377 0.75 -23.44 -27.51
N ARG A 378 1.33 -23.32 -28.71
CA ARG A 378 1.71 -24.49 -29.52
C ARG A 378 2.79 -25.33 -28.85
N THR A 379 3.85 -24.71 -28.33
CA THR A 379 4.93 -25.42 -27.62
C THR A 379 4.39 -26.19 -26.41
N LEU A 380 3.44 -25.61 -25.67
CA LEU A 380 2.80 -26.30 -24.54
C LEU A 380 1.93 -27.46 -24.99
N LEU A 381 1.20 -27.32 -26.11
CA LEU A 381 0.33 -28.37 -26.65
C LEU A 381 1.10 -29.56 -27.23
N GLU A 382 2.34 -29.36 -27.65
CA GLU A 382 3.26 -30.41 -28.11
C GLU A 382 3.82 -31.25 -26.94
N THR A 383 3.59 -30.84 -25.69
CA THR A 383 4.01 -31.59 -24.51
C THR A 383 2.94 -32.62 -24.13
N ASP A 384 3.28 -33.92 -24.17
CA ASP A 384 2.32 -35.00 -23.92
C ASP A 384 1.79 -35.00 -22.48
N GLU A 385 2.69 -34.89 -21.52
CA GLU A 385 2.42 -34.83 -20.08
C GLU A 385 2.94 -33.49 -19.53
N PRO A 386 2.19 -32.39 -19.72
CA PRO A 386 2.63 -31.10 -19.23
C PRO A 386 2.55 -31.07 -17.70
N PRO A 387 3.43 -30.31 -17.04
CA PRO A 387 3.28 -30.00 -15.61
C PRO A 387 2.03 -29.12 -15.39
N VAL A 388 1.82 -28.64 -14.16
CA VAL A 388 0.78 -27.62 -13.94
C VAL A 388 1.23 -26.32 -14.61
N VAL A 389 0.51 -25.88 -15.65
CA VAL A 389 0.84 -24.64 -16.36
C VAL A 389 -0.24 -23.60 -16.19
N TYR A 390 0.11 -22.47 -15.57
CA TYR A 390 -0.72 -21.28 -15.48
C TYR A 390 -0.53 -20.41 -16.72
N LEU A 391 -1.65 -20.15 -17.41
CA LEU A 391 -1.72 -19.40 -18.65
C LEU A 391 -2.55 -18.12 -18.45
N PRO A 392 -1.91 -16.99 -18.10
CA PRO A 392 -2.61 -15.72 -17.98
C PRO A 392 -3.07 -15.21 -19.34
N LEU A 393 -4.29 -14.70 -19.45
CA LEU A 393 -4.88 -14.23 -20.71
C LEU A 393 -5.83 -13.04 -20.47
N ARG A 394 -5.74 -12.00 -21.30
CA ARG A 394 -6.69 -10.88 -21.22
C ARG A 394 -7.98 -11.18 -21.99
N ALA A 395 -9.09 -11.32 -21.26
CA ALA A 395 -10.42 -11.56 -21.82
C ALA A 395 -11.51 -10.86 -21.01
N GLY A 396 -12.62 -10.51 -21.66
CA GLY A 396 -13.78 -9.85 -21.06
C GLY A 396 -14.75 -10.79 -20.35
N SER A 397 -14.70 -12.09 -20.65
CA SER A 397 -15.52 -13.14 -20.04
C SER A 397 -14.84 -14.51 -20.10
N LEU A 398 -15.32 -15.46 -19.31
CA LEU A 398 -14.86 -16.85 -19.34
C LEU A 398 -15.06 -17.52 -20.72
N GLY A 399 -16.18 -17.23 -21.39
CA GLY A 399 -16.44 -17.73 -22.74
C GLY A 399 -15.46 -17.15 -23.78
N GLU A 400 -15.14 -15.86 -23.66
CA GLU A 400 -14.15 -15.20 -24.53
C GLU A 400 -12.74 -15.77 -24.30
N SER A 401 -12.34 -16.05 -23.04
CA SER A 401 -11.03 -16.67 -22.77
C SER A 401 -10.90 -18.06 -23.39
N LEU A 402 -11.96 -18.87 -23.34
CA LEU A 402 -11.99 -20.19 -23.99
C LEU A 402 -11.85 -20.06 -25.51
N GLN A 403 -12.60 -19.15 -26.14
CA GLN A 403 -12.53 -18.93 -27.59
C GLN A 403 -11.14 -18.47 -28.02
N LYS A 404 -10.56 -17.47 -27.33
CA LYS A 404 -9.20 -16.99 -27.60
C LYS A 404 -8.17 -18.09 -27.46
N PHE A 405 -8.21 -18.87 -26.38
CA PHE A 405 -7.29 -19.99 -26.18
C PHE A 405 -7.39 -21.02 -27.32
N MET A 406 -8.60 -21.41 -27.74
CA MET A 406 -8.80 -22.32 -28.88
C MET A 406 -8.28 -21.72 -30.20
N THR A 407 -8.39 -20.40 -30.39
CA THR A 407 -7.82 -19.71 -31.56
C THR A 407 -6.28 -19.72 -31.52
N LEU A 408 -5.67 -19.48 -30.36
CA LEU A 408 -4.22 -19.52 -30.17
C LEU A 408 -3.63 -20.91 -30.38
N ALA A 409 -4.38 -21.95 -30.00
CA ALA A 409 -4.07 -23.35 -30.28
C ALA A 409 -4.09 -23.73 -31.77
N GLY A 410 -4.30 -22.77 -32.68
CA GLY A 410 -4.32 -23.02 -34.12
C GLY A 410 -5.63 -23.62 -34.63
N GLY A 411 -6.71 -23.59 -33.81
CA GLY A 411 -8.03 -24.07 -34.21
C GLY A 411 -8.24 -25.58 -34.04
N ASP A 412 -7.24 -26.32 -33.54
CA ASP A 412 -7.40 -27.69 -33.06
C ASP A 412 -7.98 -27.68 -31.63
N ALA A 413 -9.30 -27.70 -31.56
CA ALA A 413 -10.02 -27.69 -30.29
C ALA A 413 -9.74 -28.95 -29.46
N LYS A 414 -9.45 -30.10 -30.08
CA LYS A 414 -9.20 -31.36 -29.36
C LYS A 414 -7.88 -31.30 -28.61
N ALA A 415 -6.82 -30.85 -29.29
CA ALA A 415 -5.51 -30.66 -28.66
C ALA A 415 -5.61 -29.63 -27.51
N ALA A 416 -6.27 -28.48 -27.76
CA ALA A 416 -6.40 -27.41 -26.78
C ALA A 416 -7.03 -27.88 -25.45
N VAL A 417 -8.10 -28.69 -25.53
CA VAL A 417 -8.88 -29.07 -24.35
C VAL A 417 -8.40 -30.35 -23.68
N LYS A 418 -7.53 -31.14 -24.35
CA LYS A 418 -7.02 -32.43 -23.86
C LYS A 418 -6.52 -32.33 -22.42
N ASN A 419 -5.65 -31.36 -22.16
CA ASN A 419 -5.00 -31.15 -20.87
C ASN A 419 -5.55 -29.94 -20.11
N LEU A 420 -6.64 -29.31 -20.58
CA LEU A 420 -7.26 -28.18 -19.88
C LEU A 420 -8.01 -28.66 -18.64
N LYS A 421 -7.61 -28.19 -17.46
CA LYS A 421 -8.19 -28.57 -16.17
C LYS A 421 -9.16 -27.52 -15.64
N TYR A 422 -8.74 -26.24 -15.69
CA TYR A 422 -9.51 -25.14 -15.11
C TYR A 422 -9.48 -23.90 -16.00
N VAL A 423 -10.58 -23.14 -15.96
CA VAL A 423 -10.65 -21.78 -16.48
C VAL A 423 -11.16 -20.87 -15.38
N VAL A 424 -10.37 -19.89 -15.00
CA VAL A 424 -10.67 -18.92 -13.96
C VAL A 424 -10.79 -17.56 -14.62
N HIS A 425 -11.90 -16.88 -14.37
CA HIS A 425 -12.14 -15.54 -14.87
C HIS A 425 -12.42 -14.59 -13.72
N GLN A 426 -11.65 -13.50 -13.63
CA GLN A 426 -11.75 -12.51 -12.56
C GLN A 426 -12.21 -11.15 -13.10
N ARG A 427 -13.01 -10.48 -12.27
CA ARG A 427 -13.25 -9.04 -12.35
C ARG A 427 -13.08 -8.41 -10.97
N LEU A 428 -12.54 -7.20 -10.89
CA LEU A 428 -12.47 -6.45 -9.65
C LEU A 428 -13.73 -5.59 -9.48
N VAL A 429 -14.24 -5.59 -8.26
CA VAL A 429 -15.31 -4.70 -7.80
C VAL A 429 -14.80 -3.91 -6.61
N ARG A 430 -15.23 -2.67 -6.45
CA ARG A 430 -14.82 -1.82 -5.34
C ARG A 430 -15.41 -2.29 -4.02
N ARG A 431 -14.64 -2.17 -2.94
CA ARG A 431 -15.13 -2.45 -1.58
C ARG A 431 -15.82 -1.22 -1.00
N PRO A 432 -16.95 -1.36 -0.30
CA PRO A 432 -17.60 -0.24 0.38
C PRO A 432 -16.65 0.35 1.43
N CYS A 433 -16.69 1.66 1.62
CA CYS A 433 -15.87 2.32 2.63
C CYS A 433 -16.33 1.93 4.03
N SER A 434 -15.43 1.40 4.86
CA SER A 434 -15.75 0.94 6.22
C SER A 434 -16.24 2.04 7.18
N GLU A 435 -16.06 3.31 6.85
CA GLU A 435 -16.45 4.45 7.71
C GLU A 435 -17.79 5.07 7.35
N CYS A 436 -18.18 5.03 6.06
CA CYS A 436 -19.40 5.66 5.58
C CYS A 436 -20.39 4.67 4.93
N SER A 437 -20.12 3.37 5.02
CA SER A 437 -21.05 2.35 4.57
C SER A 437 -22.16 2.16 5.60
N VAL A 438 -23.41 2.09 5.13
CA VAL A 438 -24.58 1.78 5.96
C VAL A 438 -25.25 0.48 5.52
N PRO A 439 -25.83 -0.30 6.44
CA PRO A 439 -26.66 -1.44 6.08
C PRO A 439 -27.83 -1.03 5.18
N LEU A 440 -28.09 -1.82 4.15
CA LEU A 440 -29.21 -1.64 3.23
C LEU A 440 -30.33 -2.59 3.64
N ASN A 441 -31.43 -2.04 4.15
CA ASN A 441 -32.66 -2.81 4.39
C ASN A 441 -33.32 -3.13 3.04
N ALA A 442 -32.97 -4.28 2.46
CA ALA A 442 -33.52 -4.74 1.20
C ALA A 442 -34.97 -5.22 1.36
N THR A 443 -35.84 -4.90 0.39
CA THR A 443 -37.19 -5.44 0.35
C THR A 443 -37.15 -6.94 -0.04
N PRO A 444 -38.12 -7.76 0.41
CA PRO A 444 -38.18 -9.17 0.02
C PRO A 444 -38.19 -9.38 -1.51
N GLU A 445 -38.83 -8.49 -2.26
CA GLU A 445 -38.82 -8.50 -3.73
C GLU A 445 -37.42 -8.30 -4.32
N LEU A 446 -36.60 -7.44 -3.71
CA LEU A 446 -35.22 -7.21 -4.16
C LEU A 446 -34.35 -8.43 -3.87
N LEU A 447 -34.50 -9.04 -2.70
CA LEU A 447 -33.78 -10.27 -2.33
C LEU A 447 -34.11 -11.42 -3.28
N GLN A 448 -35.40 -11.59 -3.62
CA GLN A 448 -35.82 -12.60 -4.59
C GLN A 448 -35.23 -12.36 -5.99
N LYS A 449 -35.19 -11.11 -6.46
CA LYS A 449 -34.56 -10.76 -7.75
C LYS A 449 -33.05 -11.01 -7.76
N LEU A 450 -32.40 -10.83 -6.62
CA LEU A 450 -30.96 -11.09 -6.45
C LEU A 450 -30.66 -12.57 -6.21
N GLY A 451 -31.67 -13.39 -5.88
CA GLY A 451 -31.47 -14.78 -5.50
C GLY A 451 -30.76 -14.94 -4.16
N LEU A 452 -30.92 -13.98 -3.24
CA LEU A 452 -30.37 -14.00 -1.89
C LEU A 452 -31.43 -14.43 -0.88
N SER A 453 -31.02 -15.19 0.13
CA SER A 453 -31.82 -15.44 1.33
C SER A 453 -31.95 -14.19 2.20
N GLU A 454 -32.86 -14.20 3.18
CA GLU A 454 -32.99 -13.08 4.14
C GLU A 454 -31.72 -12.88 4.97
N GLU A 455 -31.04 -13.98 5.34
CA GLU A 455 -29.77 -13.94 6.08
C GLU A 455 -28.66 -13.31 5.25
N GLU A 456 -28.50 -13.72 3.99
CA GLU A 456 -27.53 -13.10 3.07
C GLU A 456 -27.91 -11.65 2.74
N GLY A 457 -29.21 -11.34 2.69
CA GLY A 457 -29.72 -10.00 2.48
C GLY A 457 -29.33 -9.01 3.58
N ALA A 458 -29.16 -9.48 4.82
CA ALA A 458 -28.79 -8.64 5.96
C ALA A 458 -27.39 -8.03 5.85
N GLY A 459 -26.49 -8.65 5.08
CA GLY A 459 -25.13 -8.12 4.85
C GLY A 459 -25.03 -7.11 3.71
N LEU A 460 -26.13 -6.80 3.02
CA LEU A 460 -26.14 -5.77 1.97
C LEU A 460 -25.81 -4.40 2.58
N VAL A 461 -24.92 -3.67 1.91
CA VAL A 461 -24.49 -2.34 2.34
C VAL A 461 -24.51 -1.34 1.19
N LYS A 462 -24.60 -0.06 1.55
CA LYS A 462 -24.53 1.07 0.63
C LYS A 462 -23.44 2.05 1.05
N GLY A 463 -22.56 2.43 0.13
CA GLY A 463 -21.55 3.46 0.37
C GLY A 463 -22.14 4.86 0.17
N LEU A 464 -22.21 5.67 1.24
CA LEU A 464 -22.78 7.02 1.16
C LEU A 464 -21.78 8.09 0.67
N GLY A 465 -20.48 7.87 0.89
CA GLY A 465 -19.44 8.87 0.62
C GLY A 465 -19.41 10.02 1.62
N GLN A 466 -20.36 10.08 2.55
CA GLN A 466 -20.50 11.15 3.54
C GLN A 466 -20.69 10.55 4.93
N ILE A 467 -20.22 11.27 5.95
CA ILE A 467 -20.35 10.91 7.36
C ILE A 467 -21.21 11.97 8.04
N GLU A 468 -22.17 11.54 8.84
CA GLU A 468 -22.97 12.43 9.68
C GLU A 468 -22.15 12.81 10.92
N VAL A 469 -21.72 14.08 11.00
CA VAL A 469 -20.94 14.59 12.15
C VAL A 469 -21.87 15.10 13.25
N LYS A 470 -23.06 15.59 12.86
CA LYS A 470 -24.15 16.00 13.75
C LYS A 470 -25.49 15.68 13.07
N PRO A 471 -26.59 15.52 13.82
CA PRO A 471 -27.91 15.30 13.25
C PRO A 471 -28.22 16.30 12.11
N GLY A 472 -28.32 15.80 10.88
CA GLY A 472 -28.58 16.59 9.67
C GLY A 472 -27.38 17.34 9.06
N ARG A 473 -26.16 17.19 9.61
CA ARG A 473 -24.93 17.74 9.04
C ARG A 473 -24.01 16.62 8.56
N PHE A 474 -23.92 16.50 7.24
CA PHE A 474 -23.08 15.55 6.55
C PHE A 474 -21.80 16.23 6.05
N GLU A 475 -20.66 15.58 6.27
CA GLU A 475 -19.37 16.00 5.73
C GLU A 475 -18.83 14.88 4.84
N THR A 476 -18.00 15.24 3.86
CA THR A 476 -17.38 14.27 2.96
C THR A 476 -16.49 13.33 3.75
N CYS A 477 -16.66 12.02 3.55
CA CYS A 477 -15.82 11.03 4.21
C CYS A 477 -14.36 11.20 3.79
N GLU A 478 -13.46 11.50 4.74
CA GLU A 478 -12.04 11.74 4.47
C GLU A 478 -11.33 10.49 3.91
N ARG A 479 -11.76 9.30 4.32
CA ARG A 479 -11.16 8.04 3.88
C ARG A 479 -11.45 7.67 2.44
N CYS A 480 -12.68 7.87 1.98
CA CYS A 480 -13.07 7.56 0.60
C CYS A 480 -13.16 8.79 -0.30
N GLN A 481 -12.94 9.98 0.25
CA GLN A 481 -12.97 11.27 -0.45
C GLN A 481 -14.28 11.47 -1.22
N GLY A 482 -15.41 11.09 -0.61
CA GLY A 482 -16.73 11.22 -1.22
C GLY A 482 -17.16 10.06 -2.13
N SER A 483 -16.27 9.12 -2.46
CA SER A 483 -16.61 8.07 -3.43
C SER A 483 -17.54 6.97 -2.89
N GLY A 484 -17.59 6.79 -1.56
CA GLY A 484 -18.32 5.69 -0.91
C GLY A 484 -17.59 4.34 -0.93
N PHE A 485 -16.41 4.26 -1.57
CA PHE A 485 -15.65 3.03 -1.76
C PHE A 485 -14.18 3.20 -1.35
N SER A 486 -13.56 2.14 -0.83
CA SER A 486 -12.14 2.14 -0.47
C SER A 486 -11.52 0.77 -0.75
N GLY A 487 -10.67 0.71 -1.77
CA GLY A 487 -10.05 -0.52 -2.24
C GLY A 487 -10.95 -1.34 -3.18
N VAL A 488 -10.45 -2.54 -3.52
CA VAL A 488 -11.09 -3.46 -4.46
C VAL A 488 -11.04 -4.88 -3.92
N THR A 489 -11.96 -5.71 -4.39
CA THR A 489 -12.00 -7.16 -4.18
C THR A 489 -12.23 -7.86 -5.51
N GLY A 490 -11.71 -9.06 -5.68
CA GLY A 490 -12.04 -9.90 -6.82
C GLY A 490 -13.41 -10.54 -6.65
N VAL A 491 -14.07 -10.72 -7.78
CA VAL A 491 -15.16 -11.67 -7.99
C VAL A 491 -14.70 -12.59 -9.10
N LEU A 492 -14.82 -13.89 -8.88
CA LEU A 492 -14.28 -14.90 -9.76
C LEU A 492 -15.37 -15.85 -10.24
N GLU A 493 -15.19 -16.33 -11.45
CA GLU A 493 -15.92 -17.43 -12.06
C GLU A 493 -14.92 -18.55 -12.33
N VAL A 494 -15.19 -19.74 -11.79
CA VAL A 494 -14.31 -20.91 -11.92
C VAL A 494 -15.04 -22.00 -12.67
N LEU A 495 -14.45 -22.46 -13.77
CA LEU A 495 -14.90 -23.61 -14.55
C LEU A 495 -13.89 -24.74 -14.37
N LYS A 496 -14.31 -25.83 -13.72
CA LYS A 496 -13.61 -27.12 -13.77
C LYS A 496 -14.01 -27.84 -15.06
N VAL A 497 -13.02 -28.28 -15.84
CA VAL A 497 -13.25 -28.92 -17.14
C VAL A 497 -13.38 -30.43 -16.96
N THR A 498 -14.61 -30.89 -16.82
CA THR A 498 -14.98 -32.33 -16.77
C THR A 498 -14.93 -32.95 -18.16
N ASP A 499 -15.03 -34.29 -18.24
CA ASP A 499 -14.99 -35.02 -19.51
C ASP A 499 -16.15 -34.63 -20.45
N GLU A 500 -17.33 -34.34 -19.91
CA GLU A 500 -18.48 -33.88 -20.69
C GLU A 500 -18.24 -32.48 -21.26
N ILE A 501 -17.80 -31.54 -20.41
CA ILE A 501 -17.45 -30.18 -20.84
C ILE A 501 -16.34 -30.24 -21.89
N ARG A 502 -15.31 -31.07 -21.67
CA ARG A 502 -14.20 -31.29 -22.59
C ARG A 502 -14.70 -31.81 -23.94
N SER A 503 -15.63 -32.76 -23.96
CA SER A 503 -16.24 -33.29 -25.19
C SER A 503 -16.97 -32.21 -25.99
N HIS A 504 -17.76 -31.36 -25.33
CA HIS A 504 -18.42 -30.23 -25.99
C HIS A 504 -17.43 -29.22 -26.56
N LEU A 505 -16.40 -28.84 -25.79
CA LEU A 505 -15.36 -27.92 -26.24
C LEU A 505 -14.55 -28.50 -27.42
N ALA A 506 -14.21 -29.79 -27.38
CA ALA A 506 -13.55 -30.50 -28.48
C ALA A 506 -14.35 -30.47 -29.79
N ASN A 507 -15.68 -30.47 -29.69
CA ASN A 507 -16.60 -30.33 -30.82
C ASN A 507 -16.92 -28.87 -31.20
N LYS A 508 -16.21 -27.91 -30.59
CA LYS A 508 -16.40 -26.45 -30.78
C LYS A 508 -17.80 -25.96 -30.37
N ASP A 509 -18.51 -26.70 -29.51
CA ASP A 509 -19.80 -26.30 -28.97
C ASP A 509 -19.64 -25.67 -27.58
N LEU A 510 -19.25 -24.39 -27.58
CA LEU A 510 -19.10 -23.62 -26.34
C LEU A 510 -20.43 -23.46 -25.59
N LYS A 511 -21.56 -23.40 -26.32
CA LYS A 511 -22.87 -23.21 -25.70
C LYS A 511 -23.24 -24.44 -24.88
N ALA A 512 -23.12 -25.63 -25.44
CA ALA A 512 -23.37 -26.87 -24.72
C ALA A 512 -22.40 -27.05 -23.54
N ALA A 513 -21.12 -26.71 -23.71
CA ALA A 513 -20.13 -26.76 -22.64
C ALA A 513 -20.53 -25.88 -21.44
N LEU A 514 -20.98 -24.64 -21.68
CA LEU A 514 -21.41 -23.73 -20.62
C LEU A 514 -22.73 -24.17 -19.95
N VAL A 515 -23.62 -24.83 -20.69
CA VAL A 515 -24.85 -25.42 -20.15
C VAL A 515 -24.53 -26.63 -19.26
N ALA A 516 -23.62 -27.51 -19.69
CA ALA A 516 -23.13 -28.63 -18.89
C ALA A 516 -22.48 -28.11 -17.59
N ALA A 517 -21.62 -27.09 -17.69
CA ALA A 517 -20.99 -26.48 -16.52
C ALA A 517 -22.02 -25.89 -15.53
N ARG A 518 -23.07 -25.22 -16.03
CA ARG A 518 -24.17 -24.74 -15.18
C ARG A 518 -24.88 -25.89 -14.46
N ARG A 519 -25.12 -27.01 -15.14
CA ARG A 519 -25.75 -28.20 -14.55
C ARG A 519 -24.87 -28.85 -13.48
N GLU A 520 -23.55 -28.79 -13.65
CA GLU A 520 -22.55 -29.25 -12.68
C GLU A 520 -22.31 -28.27 -11.51
N GLY A 521 -23.12 -27.21 -11.40
CA GLY A 521 -23.05 -26.28 -10.25
C GLY A 521 -22.09 -25.11 -10.42
N LYS A 522 -21.60 -24.84 -11.64
CA LYS A 522 -20.78 -23.64 -11.91
C LYS A 522 -21.56 -22.36 -11.63
N ILE A 523 -21.11 -21.60 -10.63
CA ILE A 523 -21.61 -20.26 -10.32
C ILE A 523 -21.14 -19.28 -11.41
N SER A 524 -22.04 -18.41 -11.89
CA SER A 524 -21.66 -17.36 -12.84
C SER A 524 -20.93 -16.19 -12.17
N LEU A 525 -20.17 -15.41 -12.94
CA LEU A 525 -19.48 -14.23 -12.40
C LEU A 525 -20.46 -13.24 -11.72
N GLN A 526 -21.67 -13.09 -12.26
CA GLN A 526 -22.70 -12.23 -11.68
C GLN A 526 -23.26 -12.79 -10.37
N GLU A 527 -23.54 -14.10 -10.31
CA GLU A 527 -23.99 -14.75 -9.08
C GLU A 527 -22.91 -14.66 -7.98
N ALA A 528 -21.64 -14.86 -8.32
CA ALA A 528 -20.53 -14.70 -7.39
C ALA A 528 -20.42 -13.24 -6.87
N ALA A 529 -20.68 -12.26 -7.73
CA ALA A 529 -20.73 -10.85 -7.34
C ALA A 529 -21.89 -10.56 -6.39
N VAL A 530 -23.08 -11.10 -6.65
CA VAL A 530 -24.26 -10.90 -5.80
C VAL A 530 -24.06 -11.55 -4.42
N LYS A 531 -23.49 -12.76 -4.36
CA LYS A 531 -23.08 -13.39 -3.09
C LYS A 531 -22.07 -12.52 -2.34
N ALA A 532 -21.07 -11.98 -3.03
CA ALA A 532 -20.12 -11.05 -2.42
C ALA A 532 -20.78 -9.76 -1.89
N ALA A 533 -21.88 -9.29 -2.48
CA ALA A 533 -22.65 -8.17 -1.93
C ALA A 533 -23.44 -8.58 -0.67
N GLY A 534 -24.04 -9.78 -0.66
CA GLY A 534 -24.69 -10.33 0.53
C GLY A 534 -23.73 -10.53 1.71
N GLU A 535 -22.44 -10.78 1.42
CA GLU A 535 -21.38 -10.82 2.43
C GLU A 535 -20.82 -9.42 2.82
N GLY A 536 -21.39 -8.34 2.28
CA GLY A 536 -20.94 -6.97 2.55
C GLY A 536 -19.60 -6.58 1.90
N ARG A 537 -19.02 -7.41 1.02
CA ARG A 537 -17.74 -7.15 0.35
C ARG A 537 -17.84 -6.13 -0.79
N THR A 538 -19.04 -5.93 -1.34
CA THR A 538 -19.34 -4.98 -2.42
C THR A 538 -20.79 -4.48 -2.29
N THR A 539 -21.22 -3.57 -3.17
CA THR A 539 -22.60 -3.06 -3.19
C THR A 539 -23.32 -3.40 -4.51
N ILE A 540 -24.65 -3.35 -4.50
CA ILE A 540 -25.48 -3.62 -5.70
C ILE A 540 -25.21 -2.57 -6.80
N GLU A 541 -25.00 -1.32 -6.42
CA GLU A 541 -24.66 -0.24 -7.36
C GLU A 541 -23.33 -0.52 -8.06
N GLU A 542 -22.36 -1.03 -7.30
CA GLU A 542 -21.05 -1.38 -7.83
C GLU A 542 -21.11 -2.56 -8.79
N ILE A 543 -21.92 -3.59 -8.49
CA ILE A 543 -22.19 -4.69 -9.41
C ILE A 543 -22.82 -4.15 -10.69
N SER A 544 -23.87 -3.33 -10.58
CA SER A 544 -24.55 -2.76 -11.74
C SER A 544 -23.59 -1.97 -12.63
N ARG A 545 -22.68 -1.19 -12.03
CA ARG A 545 -21.63 -0.45 -12.75
C ARG A 545 -20.58 -1.38 -13.35
N ALA A 546 -20.07 -2.34 -12.56
CA ALA A 546 -18.99 -3.21 -12.99
C ALA A 546 -19.43 -4.12 -14.14
N PHE A 547 -20.68 -4.59 -14.17
CA PHE A 547 -21.20 -5.48 -15.21
C PHE A 547 -21.96 -4.75 -16.32
N ALA A 548 -22.07 -3.42 -16.26
CA ALA A 548 -22.65 -2.65 -17.36
C ALA A 548 -21.85 -2.90 -18.66
N PRO A 549 -22.54 -3.04 -19.82
CA PRO A 549 -21.86 -3.11 -21.09
C PRO A 549 -21.03 -1.84 -21.29
N ALA A 550 -19.81 -2.00 -21.81
CA ALA A 550 -18.94 -0.86 -22.09
C ALA A 550 -19.72 0.14 -22.95
N ARG A 551 -19.92 1.37 -22.45
CA ARG A 551 -20.44 2.46 -23.28
C ARG A 551 -19.51 2.56 -24.49
N LYS A 552 -20.04 2.39 -25.70
CA LYS A 552 -19.32 2.78 -26.92
C LYS A 552 -18.84 4.21 -26.69
N ALA A 553 -17.54 4.43 -26.71
CA ALA A 553 -16.98 5.76 -26.61
C ALA A 553 -17.70 6.63 -27.66
N ALA A 554 -18.31 7.73 -27.22
CA ALA A 554 -18.81 8.72 -28.16
C ALA A 554 -17.62 9.13 -29.05
N PRO A 555 -17.78 9.25 -30.37
CA PRO A 555 -16.71 9.75 -31.21
C PRO A 555 -16.26 11.10 -30.63
N ALA A 556 -14.97 11.21 -30.33
CA ALA A 556 -14.41 12.46 -29.85
C ALA A 556 -14.75 13.54 -30.88
N ASN A 557 -15.50 14.57 -30.47
CA ASN A 557 -15.81 15.72 -31.30
C ASN A 557 -14.49 16.31 -31.82
N GLN A 558 -14.22 16.09 -33.09
CA GLN A 558 -13.21 16.80 -33.87
C GLN A 558 -13.76 18.18 -34.25
N GLU A 559 -14.09 19.02 -33.27
CA GLU A 559 -14.49 20.42 -33.51
C GLU A 559 -13.87 21.32 -32.43
N ALA A 560 -12.57 21.56 -32.57
CA ALA A 560 -11.87 22.69 -31.94
C ALA A 560 -10.53 22.93 -32.65
N SER A 561 -10.56 23.22 -33.94
CA SER A 561 -9.47 23.90 -34.66
C SER A 561 -10.03 24.47 -35.97
N ALA A 562 -10.71 25.60 -35.85
CA ALA A 562 -10.90 26.57 -36.92
C ALA A 562 -10.28 27.90 -36.46
#